data_AF-A0A955N278-F1
#
_entry.id   AF-A0A955N278-F1
#
_cell.length_a   1.000
_cell.length_b   1.000
_cell.length_c   1.000
_cell.angle_alpha   90.00
_cell.angle_beta   90.00
_cell.angle_gamma   90.00
#
_symmetry.space_group_name_H-M   'P 1'
#
loop_
_entity.id
_entity.type
_entity.pdbx_description
1 polymer ?
#
loop_
_entity_poly.entity_id
_entity_poly.type
_entity_poly.pdbx_seq_one_letter_code
_entity_poly.pdbx_strand_id
1 'polypeptide(L)' 'MNPHDVLIRPLLTEKITAIRETKNSIAFSVHRQATRIDIRRAVEKVFSVKVASVNVMNVRG' A
#
# COMPACT_ATOMS: atom_id res chain seq x y z
N MET A 1 7.01 -3.40 -15.13
CA MET A 1 6.02 -2.54 -14.48
C MET A 1 6.79 -1.42 -13.79
N ASN A 2 6.48 -0.16 -14.07
CA ASN A 2 7.21 0.96 -13.48
C ASN A 2 6.75 1.14 -12.01
N PRO A 3 7.64 1.37 -11.03
CA PRO A 3 7.25 1.48 -9.62
C PRO A 3 6.23 2.59 -9.35
N HIS A 4 6.29 3.65 -10.15
CA HIS A 4 5.36 4.79 -10.08
C HIS A 4 3.93 4.43 -10.48
N ASP A 5 3.73 3.37 -11.26
CA ASP A 5 2.40 2.93 -11.68
C ASP A 5 1.73 2.04 -10.63
N VAL A 6 2.49 1.55 -9.63
CA VAL A 6 1.99 0.58 -8.65
C VAL A 6 1.12 1.24 -7.58
N LEU A 7 1.53 2.40 -7.07
CA LEU A 7 0.82 3.14 -6.01
C LEU A 7 -0.01 4.27 -6.64
N ILE A 8 -1.34 4.12 -6.67
CA ILE A 8 -2.25 5.08 -7.30
C ILE A 8 -2.54 6.25 -6.36
N ARG A 9 -3.00 5.97 -5.13
CA ARG A 9 -3.31 6.99 -4.12
C ARG A 9 -3.33 6.41 -2.70
N PRO A 10 -3.01 7.19 -1.66
CA PRO A 10 -3.26 6.78 -0.28
C PRO A 10 -4.77 6.71 -0.01
N LEU A 11 -5.17 5.77 0.85
CA LEU A 11 -6.54 5.68 1.36
C LEU A 11 -6.57 6.29 2.77
N LEU A 12 -7.22 7.44 2.89
CA LEU A 12 -7.42 8.11 4.18
C LEU A 12 -8.88 7.99 4.57
N THR A 13 -9.16 7.11 5.52
CA THR A 13 -10.48 6.96 6.14
C THR A 13 -10.29 6.79 7.65
N GLU A 14 -11.32 7.05 8.44
CA GLU A 14 -11.27 6.93 9.91
C GLU A 14 -10.73 5.56 10.36
N LYS A 15 -11.17 4.49 9.70
CA LYS A 15 -10.70 3.13 9.96
C LYS A 15 -9.21 2.95 9.67
N ILE A 16 -8.70 3.53 8.57
CA ILE A 16 -7.27 3.45 8.24
C ILE A 16 -6.45 4.29 9.22
N THR A 17 -6.94 5.45 9.65
CA THR A 17 -6.28 6.25 10.68
C THR A 17 -6.12 5.46 11.98
N ALA A 18 -7.17 4.80 12.46
CA ALA A 18 -7.11 3.95 13.65
C ALA A 18 -6.11 2.77 13.48
N ILE A 19 -6.07 2.15 12.29
CA ILE A 19 -5.11 1.09 11.98
C ILE A 19 -3.66 1.61 11.96
N ARG A 20 -3.45 2.83 11.46
CA ARG A 20 -2.13 3.47 11.44
C ARG A 20 -1.61 3.68 12.86
N GLU A 21 -2.44 4.14 13.78
CA GLU A 21 -2.06 4.36 15.18
C GLU A 21 -1.80 3.05 15.93
N THR A 22 -2.66 2.04 15.73
CA THR A 22 -2.58 0.78 16.48
C THR A 22 -1.59 -0.24 15.92
N LYS A 23 -1.37 -0.25 14.59
CA LYS A 23 -0.60 -1.28 13.87
C LYS A 23 0.50 -0.72 12.98
N ASN A 24 0.76 0.60 13.03
CA ASN A 24 1.73 1.27 12.17
C ASN A 24 1.59 0.88 10.69
N SER A 25 0.34 0.72 10.23
CA SER A 25 0.01 0.22 8.90
C SER A 25 -0.72 1.30 8.11
N ILE A 26 -0.38 1.43 6.83
CA ILE A 26 -0.96 2.41 5.91
C ILE A 26 -1.61 1.69 4.72
N ALA A 27 -2.69 2.26 4.19
CA ALA A 27 -3.43 1.68 3.08
C ALA A 27 -3.30 2.54 1.82
N PHE A 28 -3.13 1.87 0.68
CA PHE A 28 -3.05 2.48 -0.65
C PHE A 28 -4.00 1.79 -1.61
N SER A 29 -4.56 2.57 -2.52
CA SER A 29 -5.11 2.05 -3.77
C SER A 29 -3.94 1.77 -4.71
N VAL A 30 -3.91 0.56 -5.26
CA VAL A 30 -2.81 0.06 -6.08
C VAL A 30 -3.33 -0.42 -7.44
N HIS A 31 -2.44 -0.50 -8.42
CA HIS A 31 -2.78 -1.03 -9.73
C HIS A 31 -3.27 -2.48 -9.65
N ARG A 32 -4.35 -2.82 -10.37
CA ARG A 32 -5.02 -4.13 -10.27
C ARG A 32 -4.12 -5.32 -10.63
N GLN A 33 -3.10 -5.10 -11.46
CA GLN A 33 -2.12 -6.11 -11.84
C GLN A 33 -0.88 -6.15 -10.94
N ALA A 34 -0.79 -5.28 -9.94
CA ALA A 34 0.38 -5.24 -9.06
C ALA A 34 0.44 -6.46 -8.14
N THR A 35 1.59 -7.11 -8.09
CA THR A 35 1.82 -8.21 -7.14
C THR A 35 2.26 -7.68 -5.77
N ARG A 36 2.21 -8.52 -4.72
CA ARG A 36 2.73 -8.14 -3.40
C ARG A 36 4.21 -7.74 -3.42
N ILE A 37 5.00 -8.36 -4.29
CA ILE A 37 6.43 -8.06 -4.42
C ILE A 37 6.63 -6.66 -4.99
N ASP A 38 5.82 -6.30 -6.00
CA ASP A 38 5.87 -4.98 -6.63
C ASP A 38 5.45 -3.89 -5.64
N ILE A 39 4.36 -4.11 -4.90
CA ILE A 39 3.88 -3.17 -3.88
C ILE A 39 4.93 -2.96 -2.80
N ARG A 40 5.56 -4.04 -2.30
CA ARG A 40 6.63 -3.95 -1.30
C ARG A 40 7.78 -3.09 -1.82
N ARG A 41 8.29 -3.40 -3.01
CA ARG A 41 9.41 -2.67 -3.63
C ARG A 41 9.06 -1.21 -3.90
N ALA A 42 7.83 -0.92 -4.34
CA ALA A 42 7.38 0.45 -4.61
C ALA A 42 7.34 1.28 -3.32
N VAL A 43 6.74 0.75 -2.25
CA VAL A 43 6.67 1.44 -0.96
C VAL A 43 8.07 1.65 -0.37
N GLU A 44 8.93 0.62 -0.38
CA GLU A 44 10.30 0.73 0.13
C GLU A 44 11.12 1.77 -0.65
N LYS A 45 10.97 1.86 -1.97
CA LYS A 45 11.67 2.85 -2.80
C LYS A 45 11.14 4.28 -2.64
N VAL A 46 9.83 4.46 -2.66
CA VAL A 46 9.21 5.80 -2.62
C VAL A 46 9.39 6.45 -1.25
N PHE A 47 9.26 5.67 -0.18
CA PHE A 47 9.30 6.19 1.19
C PHE A 47 10.63 5.92 1.90
N SER A 48 11.58 5.20 1.28
CA SER A 48 12.87 4.83 1.88
C SER A 48 12.73 4.14 3.24
N VAL A 49 11.71 3.27 3.37
CA VAL A 49 11.40 2.51 4.60
C VAL A 49 11.56 1.00 4.36
N LYS A 50 11.57 0.21 5.44
CA LYS A 50 11.50 -1.25 5.40
C LYS A 50 10.06 -1.72 5.65
N VAL A 51 9.54 -2.58 4.78
CA VAL A 51 8.17 -3.11 4.92
C VAL A 51 8.21 -4.50 5.56
N ALA A 52 7.50 -4.67 6.69
CA ALA A 52 7.43 -5.94 7.40
C ALA A 52 6.51 -6.96 6.70
N SER A 53 5.33 -6.52 6.26
CA SER A 53 4.37 -7.38 5.55
C SER A 53 3.47 -6.55 4.63
N VAL A 54 2.89 -7.21 3.62
CA VAL A 54 1.96 -6.60 2.66
C VAL A 54 0.70 -7.45 2.58
N ASN A 55 -0.44 -6.81 2.83
CA ASN A 55 -1.77 -7.39 2.67
C ASN A 55 -2.48 -6.71 1.51
N VAL A 56 -3.14 -7.49 0.66
CA VAL A 56 -3.85 -7.00 -0.52
C VAL A 56 -5.24 -7.61 -0.53
N MET A 57 -6.25 -6.78 -0.82
CA MET A 57 -7.63 -7.20 -0.98
C MET A 57 -8.22 -6.60 -2.25
N ASN A 58 -9.07 -7.35 -2.93
CA ASN A 58 -9.86 -6.84 -4.05
C ASN A 58 -11.17 -6.29 -3.50
N VAL A 59 -11.48 -5.04 -3.82
CA VAL A 59 -12.72 -4.37 -3.42
C VAL A 59 -13.62 -4.29 -4.65
N ARG A 60 -14.89 -4.68 -4.50
CA ARG A 60 -15.92 -4.43 -5.52
C ARG A 60 -16.35 -2.97 -5.38
N GLY A 61 -16.33 -2.24 -6.50
CA GLY A 61 -16.80 -0.86 -6.57
C GLY A 61 -18.29 -0.77 -6.36
#